data_AF-A0A5C6ZIQ8-F1
#
_entry.id   AF-A0A5C6ZIQ8-F1
#
_cell.length_a   1.000
_cell.length_b   1.000
_cell.length_c   1.000
_cell.angle_alpha   90.00
_cell.angle_beta   90.00
_cell.angle_gamma   90.00
#
_symmetry.space_group_name_H-M   'P 1'
#
loop_
_entity.id
_entity.type
_entity.pdbx_description
1 polymer ?
#
loop_
_entity_poly.entity_id
_entity_poly.type
_entity_poly.pdbx_seq_one_letter_code
_entity_poly.pdbx_strand_id
1 'polypeptide(L)'
;LSGPDGQPLEKLSDVLQHYMRQSEQLESTLVLAANDQLAAGLLIQRLPIEGEGNLEAGASSGVVREEMEEAYNRISMLAATLTAEELLTLDSDTILRRLFWEETVRRFDPQYPRFACTCSRERVGRMLLGLGRQEVDEVLAELGGVEIGCEFCGNHYVFDAVDVGELFTDPQNQAPGSRQVQ
;
A
#
# COMPACT_ATOMS: atom_id res chain seq x y z
N LEU A 1 -2.49 -14.18 11.39
CA LEU A 1 -3.33 -13.37 12.30
C LEU A 1 -4.55 -14.20 12.66
N SER A 2 -4.80 -14.40 13.95
CA SER A 2 -5.94 -15.18 14.42
C SER A 2 -7.16 -14.28 14.56
N GLY A 3 -8.31 -14.77 14.13
CA GLY A 3 -9.60 -14.11 14.33
C GLY A 3 -10.05 -14.15 15.80
N PRO A 4 -11.24 -13.59 16.10
CA PRO A 4 -11.80 -13.54 17.45
C PRO A 4 -11.91 -14.91 18.13
N ASP A 5 -12.11 -15.97 17.34
CA ASP A 5 -12.25 -17.35 17.80
C ASP A 5 -10.91 -18.10 17.91
N GLY A 6 -9.79 -17.40 17.77
CA GLY A 6 -8.43 -17.96 17.82
C GLY A 6 -7.98 -18.70 16.54
N GLN A 7 -8.90 -18.92 15.59
CA GLN A 7 -8.63 -19.57 14.30
C GLN A 7 -7.93 -18.62 13.31
N PRO A 8 -7.09 -19.12 12.40
CA PRO A 8 -6.45 -18.30 11.38
C PRO A 8 -7.47 -17.69 10.41
N LEU A 9 -7.31 -16.41 10.10
CA LEU A 9 -8.07 -15.74 9.05
C LEU A 9 -7.48 -16.10 7.68
N GLU A 10 -8.31 -16.69 6.80
CA GLU A 10 -7.85 -17.18 5.50
C GLU A 10 -7.93 -16.13 4.38
N LYS A 11 -8.88 -15.19 4.46
CA LYS A 11 -9.04 -14.13 3.46
C LYS A 11 -8.30 -12.86 3.88
N LEU A 12 -7.60 -12.25 2.91
CA LEU A 12 -6.94 -10.96 3.11
C LEU A 12 -7.92 -9.86 3.55
N SER A 13 -9.14 -9.85 3.01
CA SER A 13 -10.20 -8.93 3.42
C SER A 13 -10.47 -9.01 4.92
N ASP A 14 -10.50 -10.22 5.48
CA ASP A 14 -10.87 -10.46 6.87
C ASP A 14 -9.72 -10.08 7.79
N VAL A 15 -8.49 -10.36 7.37
CA VAL A 15 -7.26 -9.90 8.04
C VAL A 15 -7.20 -8.38 8.13
N LEU A 16 -7.46 -7.67 7.03
CA LEU A 16 -7.44 -6.22 6.98
C LEU A 16 -8.56 -5.60 7.82
N GLN A 17 -9.78 -6.13 7.73
CA GLN A 17 -10.89 -5.67 8.57
C GLN A 17 -10.60 -5.88 10.06
N HIS A 18 -10.03 -7.03 10.41
CA HIS A 18 -9.63 -7.32 11.78
C HIS A 18 -8.55 -6.34 12.28
N TYR A 19 -7.54 -6.06 11.46
CA TYR A 19 -6.50 -5.08 11.77
C TYR A 19 -7.09 -3.67 11.97
N MET A 20 -7.93 -3.19 11.06
CA MET A 20 -8.55 -1.86 11.17
C MET A 20 -9.37 -1.72 12.45
N ARG A 21 -10.12 -2.78 12.81
CA ARG A 21 -10.91 -2.78 14.03
C ARG A 21 -10.05 -2.78 15.29
N GLN A 22 -8.98 -3.58 15.34
CA GLN A 22 -8.16 -3.73 16.54
C GLN A 22 -7.12 -2.62 16.74
N SER A 23 -6.44 -2.21 15.67
CA SER A 23 -5.33 -1.26 15.73
C SER A 23 -5.80 0.18 15.52
N GLU A 24 -6.68 0.41 14.55
CA GLU A 24 -7.13 1.76 14.19
C GLU A 24 -8.45 2.14 14.89
N GLN A 25 -9.15 1.19 15.52
CA GLN A 25 -10.49 1.38 16.10
C GLN A 25 -11.52 1.88 15.07
N LEU A 26 -11.30 1.53 13.80
CA LEU A 26 -12.16 1.91 12.68
C LEU A 26 -12.91 0.69 12.17
N GLU A 27 -14.24 0.75 12.27
CA GLU A 27 -15.09 -0.22 11.59
C GLU A 27 -14.97 -0.03 10.08
N SER A 28 -14.55 -1.11 9.43
CA SER A 28 -14.31 -1.15 8.00
C SER A 28 -14.91 -2.41 7.41
N THR A 29 -15.49 -2.29 6.21
CA THR A 29 -15.90 -3.42 5.38
C THR A 29 -15.08 -3.41 4.11
N LEU A 30 -14.42 -4.53 3.82
CA LEU A 30 -13.61 -4.72 2.62
C LEU A 30 -14.18 -5.84 1.77
N VAL A 31 -14.46 -5.53 0.50
CA VAL A 31 -14.74 -6.52 -0.54
C VAL A 31 -13.60 -6.48 -1.54
N LEU A 32 -12.92 -7.60 -1.74
CA LEU A 32 -11.76 -7.72 -2.62
C LEU A 32 -12.00 -8.85 -3.62
N ALA A 33 -11.63 -8.63 -4.88
CA ALA A 33 -11.62 -9.65 -5.92
C ALA A 33 -10.41 -9.47 -6.83
N ALA A 34 -9.86 -10.57 -7.33
CA ALA A 34 -8.79 -10.55 -8.30
C ALA A 34 -8.90 -11.73 -9.26
N ASN A 35 -8.43 -11.52 -10.49
CA ASN A 35 -8.18 -12.54 -11.50
C ASN A 35 -6.82 -12.27 -12.17
N ASP A 36 -6.50 -13.00 -13.24
CA ASP A 36 -5.21 -12.90 -13.94
C ASP A 36 -4.94 -11.54 -14.59
N GLN A 37 -5.96 -10.68 -14.73
CA GLN A 37 -5.87 -9.40 -15.44
C GLN A 37 -6.15 -8.19 -14.55
N LEU A 38 -6.96 -8.35 -13.50
CA LEU A 38 -7.48 -7.26 -12.70
C LEU A 38 -7.56 -7.64 -11.24
N ALA A 39 -7.17 -6.70 -10.37
CA ALA A 39 -7.48 -6.71 -8.95
C ALA A 39 -8.31 -5.47 -8.63
N ALA A 40 -9.40 -5.66 -7.90
CA ALA A 40 -10.34 -4.61 -7.56
C ALA A 40 -10.84 -4.76 -6.12
N GLY A 41 -11.27 -3.65 -5.53
CA GLY A 41 -11.70 -3.62 -4.14
C GLY A 41 -12.67 -2.47 -3.86
N LEU A 42 -13.55 -2.71 -2.90
CA LEU A 42 -14.40 -1.69 -2.27
C LEU A 42 -14.10 -1.66 -0.78
N LEU A 43 -13.80 -0.46 -0.27
CA LEU A 43 -13.63 -0.18 1.15
C LEU A 43 -14.75 0.75 1.60
N ILE A 44 -15.51 0.32 2.59
CA ILE A 44 -16.41 1.18 3.36
C ILE A 44 -15.75 1.41 4.71
N GLN A 45 -15.58 2.67 5.08
CA GLN A 45 -14.96 3.05 6.35
C GLN A 45 -15.74 4.20 6.97
N ARG A 46 -16.01 4.07 8.28
CA ARG A 46 -16.62 5.16 9.04
C ARG A 46 -15.59 6.24 9.33
N LEU A 47 -15.95 7.51 9.10
CA LEU A 47 -15.12 8.64 9.50
C LEU A 47 -15.32 8.95 11.00
N PRO A 48 -14.27 9.39 11.72
CA PRO A 48 -14.42 9.86 13.09
C PRO A 48 -15.30 11.11 13.13
N ILE A 49 -16.13 11.23 14.16
CA ILE A 49 -16.94 12.42 14.40
C ILE A 49 -16.02 13.49 15.00
N GLU A 50 -15.77 14.59 14.28
CA GLU A 50 -15.09 15.75 14.85
C GLU A 50 -15.92 16.29 16.03
N GLY A 51 -15.39 16.23 17.26
CA GLY A 51 -16.10 16.76 18.44
C GLY A 51 -15.79 16.14 19.80
N GLU A 52 -14.93 15.12 19.91
CA GLU A 52 -14.58 14.51 21.20
C GLU A 52 -13.95 15.49 22.22
N GLY A 53 -13.53 16.69 21.78
CA GLY A 53 -12.98 17.76 22.64
C GLY A 53 -14.00 18.78 23.17
N ASN A 54 -15.25 18.81 22.68
CA ASN A 54 -16.25 19.80 23.09
C ASN A 54 -17.37 19.12 23.89
N LEU A 55 -17.19 19.09 25.21
CA LEU A 55 -18.06 18.52 26.26
C LEU A 55 -19.47 19.16 26.38
N GLU A 56 -20.08 19.64 25.28
CA GLU A 56 -21.41 20.27 25.32
C GLU A 56 -22.52 19.48 24.60
N ALA A 57 -22.22 18.38 23.91
CA ALA A 57 -23.21 17.55 23.20
C ALA A 57 -23.66 16.30 23.98
N GLY A 58 -23.80 16.40 25.31
CA GLY A 58 -23.97 15.25 26.22
C GLY A 58 -25.26 14.42 26.09
N ALA A 59 -26.23 14.82 25.27
CA ALA A 59 -27.47 14.05 25.02
C ALA A 59 -27.73 13.78 23.52
N SER A 60 -27.28 14.66 22.63
CA SER A 60 -27.37 14.50 21.17
C SER A 60 -26.25 13.62 20.60
N SER A 61 -25.13 13.45 21.32
CA SER A 61 -24.04 12.57 20.87
C SER A 61 -24.40 11.09 20.84
N GLY A 62 -25.31 10.62 21.72
CA GLY A 62 -25.76 9.23 21.73
C GLY A 62 -26.61 8.88 20.51
N VAL A 63 -27.68 9.65 20.27
CA VAL A 63 -28.58 9.46 19.12
C VAL A 63 -27.84 9.61 17.79
N VAL A 64 -26.99 10.63 17.66
CA VAL A 64 -26.18 10.82 16.44
C VAL A 64 -25.22 9.64 16.22
N ARG A 65 -24.62 9.09 17.29
CA ARG A 65 -23.76 7.91 17.17
C ARG A 65 -24.52 6.67 16.75
N GLU A 66 -25.70 6.43 17.31
CA GLU A 66 -26.56 5.30 16.95
C GLU A 66 -27.02 5.41 15.48
N GLU A 67 -27.48 6.59 15.04
CA GLU A 67 -27.84 6.84 13.64
C GLU A 67 -26.66 6.62 12.68
N MET A 68 -25.45 7.05 13.06
CA MET A 68 -24.23 6.82 12.26
C MET A 68 -23.85 5.34 12.21
N GLU A 69 -24.02 4.61 13.31
CA GLU A 69 -23.78 3.17 13.38
C GLU A 69 -24.77 2.40 12.52
N GLU A 70 -26.06 2.75 12.57
CA GLU A 70 -27.09 2.19 11.69
C GLU A 70 -26.81 2.49 10.21
N ALA A 71 -26.44 3.73 9.89
CA ALA A 71 -26.07 4.12 8.53
C ALA A 71 -24.85 3.33 8.02
N TYR A 72 -23.81 3.19 8.84
CA TYR A 72 -22.65 2.38 8.50
C TYR A 72 -23.04 0.91 8.30
N ASN A 73 -23.80 0.32 9.23
CA ASN A 73 -24.25 -1.07 9.13
C ASN A 73 -25.04 -1.32 7.84
N ARG A 74 -25.93 -0.39 7.47
CA ARG A 74 -26.70 -0.46 6.21
C ARG A 74 -25.78 -0.42 4.99
N ILE A 75 -24.88 0.56 4.90
CA ILE A 75 -23.94 0.70 3.77
C ILE A 75 -23.02 -0.52 3.67
N SER A 76 -22.52 -1.01 4.80
CA SER A 76 -21.67 -2.19 4.88
C SER A 76 -22.39 -3.47 4.44
N MET A 77 -23.65 -3.64 4.84
CA MET A 77 -24.48 -4.76 4.36
C MET A 77 -24.70 -4.69 2.85
N LEU A 78 -24.99 -3.51 2.30
CA LEU A 78 -25.12 -3.31 0.86
C LEU A 78 -23.81 -3.66 0.14
N ALA A 79 -22.68 -3.12 0.62
CA ALA A 79 -21.37 -3.40 0.07
C ALA A 79 -21.03 -4.90 0.09
N ALA A 80 -21.38 -5.62 1.16
CA ALA A 80 -21.14 -7.06 1.28
C ALA A 80 -21.92 -7.91 0.25
N THR A 81 -22.94 -7.36 -0.42
CA THR A 81 -23.65 -8.04 -1.51
C THR A 81 -22.91 -7.98 -2.86
N LEU A 82 -21.86 -7.16 -2.96
CA LEU A 82 -21.08 -7.00 -4.18
C LEU A 82 -20.35 -8.30 -4.52
N THR A 83 -20.60 -8.84 -5.72
CA THR A 83 -19.97 -10.09 -6.14
C THR A 83 -18.61 -9.85 -6.79
N ALA A 84 -17.77 -10.89 -6.82
CA ALA A 84 -16.48 -10.84 -7.51
C ALA A 84 -16.63 -10.57 -9.01
N GLU A 85 -17.66 -11.12 -9.65
CA GLU A 85 -17.95 -10.88 -11.07
C GLU A 85 -18.26 -9.40 -11.32
N GLU A 86 -19.15 -8.81 -10.52
CA GLU A 86 -19.50 -7.39 -10.63
C GLU A 86 -18.29 -6.49 -10.41
N LEU A 87 -17.50 -6.77 -9.37
CA LEU A 87 -16.33 -5.97 -9.02
C LEU A 87 -15.21 -6.04 -10.09
N LEU A 88 -15.15 -7.12 -10.87
CA LEU A 88 -14.13 -7.31 -11.92
C LEU A 88 -14.61 -6.94 -13.33
N THR A 89 -15.89 -6.67 -13.54
CA THR A 89 -16.46 -6.42 -14.89
C THR A 89 -17.15 -5.07 -15.04
N LEU A 90 -17.65 -4.48 -13.95
CA LEU A 90 -18.38 -3.22 -13.97
C LEU A 90 -17.47 -2.03 -13.65
N ASP A 91 -17.78 -0.86 -14.20
CA ASP A 91 -17.13 0.39 -13.82
C ASP A 91 -17.59 0.88 -12.44
N SER A 92 -16.79 1.78 -11.85
CA SER A 92 -17.03 2.26 -10.48
C SER A 92 -18.38 2.94 -10.29
N ASP A 93 -18.87 3.74 -11.25
CA ASP A 93 -20.17 4.38 -11.05
C ASP A 93 -21.39 3.51 -11.34
N THR A 94 -21.26 2.49 -12.19
CA THR A 94 -22.26 1.42 -12.25
C THR A 94 -22.37 0.69 -10.92
N ILE A 95 -21.24 0.34 -10.28
CA ILE A 95 -21.21 -0.30 -8.96
C ILE A 95 -21.83 0.61 -7.89
N LEU A 96 -21.39 1.87 -7.81
CA LEU A 96 -21.89 2.82 -6.81
C LEU A 96 -23.39 3.05 -6.95
N ARG A 97 -23.89 3.21 -8.18
CA ARG A 97 -25.33 3.35 -8.43
C ARG A 97 -26.08 2.08 -8.02
N ARG A 98 -25.61 0.90 -8.42
CA ARG A 98 -26.27 -0.37 -8.07
C ARG A 98 -26.38 -0.56 -6.56
N LEU A 99 -25.31 -0.31 -5.82
CA LEU A 99 -25.27 -0.54 -4.37
C LEU A 99 -25.97 0.55 -3.57
N PHE A 100 -25.87 1.82 -3.99
CA PHE A 100 -26.20 2.98 -3.16
C PHE A 100 -27.18 3.96 -3.84
N TRP A 101 -28.08 3.47 -4.70
CA TRP A 101 -29.01 4.34 -5.43
C TRP A 101 -29.98 5.13 -4.54
N GLU A 102 -30.31 4.62 -3.35
CA GLU A 102 -31.15 5.32 -2.36
C GLU A 102 -30.33 6.27 -1.45
N GLU A 103 -29.00 6.20 -1.50
CA GLU A 103 -28.12 6.98 -0.64
C GLU A 103 -27.63 8.26 -1.33
N THR A 104 -27.33 9.28 -0.52
CA THR A 104 -26.69 10.50 -1.04
C THR A 104 -25.20 10.29 -1.18
N VAL A 105 -24.74 9.98 -2.40
CA VAL A 105 -23.32 9.74 -2.69
C VAL A 105 -22.64 11.00 -3.25
N ARG A 106 -21.61 11.49 -2.56
CA ARG A 106 -20.71 12.53 -3.08
C ARG A 106 -19.49 11.89 -3.74
N ARG A 107 -19.23 12.23 -5.00
CA ARG A 107 -18.08 11.74 -5.76
C ARG A 107 -16.93 12.73 -5.77
N PHE A 108 -15.71 12.21 -5.66
CA PHE A 108 -14.45 12.92 -5.85
C PHE A 108 -13.77 12.46 -7.14
N ASP A 109 -12.81 13.26 -7.61
CA ASP A 109 -12.04 12.92 -8.81
C ASP A 109 -11.23 11.63 -8.59
N PRO A 110 -11.21 10.71 -9.58
CA PRO A 110 -10.48 9.46 -9.46
C PRO A 110 -8.98 9.72 -9.43
N GLN A 111 -8.28 8.96 -8.59
CA GLN A 111 -6.83 8.90 -8.59
C GLN A 111 -6.37 7.57 -9.17
N TYR A 112 -5.34 7.61 -10.01
CA TYR A 112 -4.81 6.44 -10.68
C TYR A 112 -3.51 6.00 -9.99
N PRO A 113 -3.51 4.90 -9.23
CA PRO A 113 -2.28 4.37 -8.66
C PRO A 113 -1.35 3.93 -9.79
N ARG A 114 -0.06 4.15 -9.59
CA ARG A 114 0.98 3.67 -10.48
C ARG A 114 2.03 2.94 -9.67
N PHE A 115 2.64 1.93 -10.26
CA PHE A 115 3.81 1.30 -9.67
C PHE A 115 4.91 2.36 -9.48
N ALA A 116 5.50 2.38 -8.29
CA ALA A 116 6.58 3.28 -7.94
C ALA A 116 7.53 2.58 -6.98
N CYS A 117 8.74 2.27 -7.47
CA CYS A 117 9.84 1.82 -6.62
C CYS A 117 10.81 2.97 -6.40
N THR A 118 11.39 3.03 -5.21
CA THR A 118 12.35 4.08 -4.84
C THR A 118 13.81 3.61 -4.95
N CYS A 119 14.05 2.38 -5.42
CA CYS A 119 15.41 1.90 -5.70
C CYS A 119 16.08 2.77 -6.78
N SER A 120 17.38 2.96 -6.64
CA SER A 120 18.22 3.60 -7.66
C SER A 120 19.65 3.09 -7.52
N ARG A 121 20.45 3.21 -8.59
CA ARG A 121 21.87 2.83 -8.58
C ARG A 121 22.62 3.54 -7.45
N GLU A 122 22.32 4.81 -7.20
CA GLU A 122 22.91 5.60 -6.11
C GLU A 122 22.57 5.02 -4.72
N ARG A 123 21.31 4.62 -4.51
CA ARG A 123 20.87 4.06 -3.24
C ARG A 123 21.48 2.67 -3.01
N VAL A 124 21.63 1.90 -4.08
CA VAL A 124 22.33 0.60 -4.07
C VAL A 124 23.83 0.78 -3.81
N GLY A 125 24.47 1.78 -4.42
CA GLY A 125 25.86 2.13 -4.14
C GLY A 125 26.07 2.50 -2.67
N ARG A 126 25.17 3.29 -2.07
CA ARG A 126 25.21 3.58 -0.63
C ARG A 126 25.06 2.34 0.25
N MET A 127 24.27 1.37 -0.17
CA MET A 127 24.17 0.08 0.52
C MET A 127 25.50 -0.68 0.45
N LEU A 128 26.13 -0.75 -0.72
CA LEU A 128 27.46 -1.37 -0.91
C LEU A 128 28.54 -0.71 -0.04
N LEU A 129 28.51 0.62 0.09
CA LEU A 129 29.39 1.34 1.01
C LEU A 129 29.19 0.92 2.47
N GLY A 130 27.95 0.63 2.86
CA GLY A 130 27.60 0.17 4.20
C GLY A 130 28.09 -1.25 4.54
N LEU A 131 28.20 -2.14 3.54
CA LEU A 131 28.82 -3.47 3.69
C LEU A 131 30.33 -3.35 3.89
N GLY A 132 30.95 -2.39 3.21
CA GLY A 132 32.37 -2.09 3.32
C GLY A 132 33.20 -2.75 2.23
N ARG A 133 34.36 -2.16 1.97
CA ARG A 133 35.16 -2.46 0.78
C ARG A 133 35.59 -3.92 0.68
N GLN A 134 36.00 -4.52 1.79
CA GLN A 134 36.52 -5.89 1.79
C GLN A 134 35.46 -6.88 1.27
N GLU A 135 34.24 -6.82 1.78
CA GLU A 135 33.16 -7.74 1.40
C GLU A 135 32.79 -7.57 -0.09
N VAL A 136 32.75 -6.33 -0.58
CA VAL A 136 32.45 -6.06 -2.00
C VAL A 136 33.59 -6.53 -2.92
N ASP A 137 34.85 -6.34 -2.53
CA ASP A 137 36.02 -6.78 -3.28
C ASP A 137 36.13 -8.32 -3.32
N GLU A 138 35.73 -9.02 -2.25
CA GLU A 138 35.64 -10.49 -2.21
C GLU A 138 34.63 -11.01 -3.24
N VAL A 139 33.42 -10.42 -3.29
CA VAL A 139 32.40 -10.79 -4.30
C VAL A 139 32.88 -10.52 -5.72
N LEU A 140 33.55 -9.37 -5.95
CA LEU A 140 34.14 -9.06 -7.26
C LEU A 140 35.20 -10.09 -7.69
N ALA A 141 36.04 -10.55 -6.77
CA ALA A 141 37.09 -11.52 -7.08
C ALA A 141 36.51 -12.89 -7.44
N GLU A 142 35.41 -13.29 -6.80
CA GLU A 142 34.76 -14.59 -7.04
C GLU A 142 33.89 -14.60 -8.30
N LEU A 143 33.10 -13.53 -8.52
CA LEU A 143 32.04 -13.50 -9.54
C LEU A 143 32.34 -12.56 -10.71
N GLY A 144 33.38 -11.74 -10.63
CA GLY A 144 33.77 -10.78 -11.68
C GLY A 144 32.89 -9.52 -11.75
N GLY A 145 31.88 -9.41 -10.89
CA GLY A 145 30.93 -8.30 -10.85
C GLY A 145 30.00 -8.43 -9.64
N VAL A 146 29.42 -7.33 -9.21
CA VAL A 146 28.42 -7.30 -8.13
C VAL A 146 27.06 -7.00 -8.71
N GLU A 147 26.14 -7.96 -8.64
CA GLU A 147 24.76 -7.82 -9.11
C GLU A 147 23.79 -7.77 -7.93
N ILE A 148 22.93 -6.75 -7.93
CA ILE A 148 21.92 -6.55 -6.90
C ILE A 148 20.55 -6.46 -7.54
N GLY A 149 19.72 -7.47 -7.27
CA GLY A 149 18.29 -7.47 -7.60
C GLY A 149 17.49 -6.72 -6.54
N CYS A 150 16.59 -5.85 -6.98
CA CYS A 150 15.62 -5.23 -6.08
C CYS A 150 14.38 -6.12 -5.92
N GLU A 151 14.20 -6.71 -4.74
CA GLU A 151 13.06 -7.60 -4.42
C GLU A 151 11.67 -6.95 -4.56
N PHE A 152 11.59 -5.62 -4.66
CA PHE A 152 10.31 -4.91 -4.84
C PHE A 152 9.92 -4.68 -6.30
N CYS A 153 10.90 -4.43 -7.18
CA CYS A 153 10.62 -4.08 -8.58
C CYS A 153 11.27 -5.01 -9.60
N GLY A 154 12.13 -5.93 -9.17
CA GLY A 154 12.87 -6.84 -10.04
C GLY A 154 13.97 -6.18 -10.88
N ASN A 155 14.29 -4.89 -10.66
CA ASN A 155 15.42 -4.25 -11.35
C ASN A 155 16.74 -4.82 -10.84
N HIS A 156 17.68 -5.01 -11.76
CA HIS A 156 19.02 -5.49 -11.46
C HIS A 156 20.04 -4.36 -11.66
N TYR A 157 20.91 -4.17 -10.68
CA TYR A 157 21.99 -3.19 -10.70
C TYR A 157 23.33 -3.91 -10.68
N VAL A 158 24.11 -3.74 -11.74
CA VAL A 158 25.44 -4.35 -11.88
C VAL A 158 26.52 -3.31 -11.63
N PHE A 159 27.48 -3.63 -10.76
CA PHE A 159 28.67 -2.83 -10.49
C PHE A 159 29.89 -3.64 -10.87
N ASP A 160 30.69 -3.11 -11.79
CA ASP A 160 31.98 -3.70 -12.14
C ASP A 160 33.11 -3.22 -11.20
N ALA A 161 34.34 -3.68 -11.43
CA ALA A 161 35.50 -3.30 -10.63
C ALA A 161 35.80 -1.79 -10.67
N VAL A 162 35.47 -1.10 -11.77
CA VAL A 162 35.64 0.35 -11.90
C VAL A 162 34.59 1.06 -11.06
N ASP A 163 33.32 0.67 -11.20
CA ASP A 163 32.21 1.22 -10.42
C ASP A 163 32.45 1.09 -8.91
N VAL A 164 32.90 -0.09 -8.45
CA VAL A 164 33.22 -0.33 -7.04
C VAL A 164 34.42 0.51 -6.59
N GLY A 165 35.45 0.62 -7.42
CA GLY A 165 36.58 1.50 -7.16
C GLY A 165 36.16 2.96 -6.98
N GLU A 166 35.29 3.46 -7.85
CA GLU A 166 34.74 4.81 -7.77
C GLU A 166 33.89 5.02 -6.51
N LEU A 167 33.04 4.04 -6.14
CA LEU A 167 32.21 4.10 -4.94
C LEU A 167 33.03 4.35 -3.67
N PHE A 168 34.13 3.62 -3.49
CA PHE A 168 34.98 3.71 -2.30
C PHE A 168 36.06 4.80 -2.37
N THR A 169 36.08 5.60 -3.43
CA THR A 169 36.99 6.75 -3.56
C THR A 169 36.39 7.99 -2.90
N ASP A 170 37.20 8.74 -2.13
CA ASP A 170 36.78 10.00 -1.50
C ASP A 170 36.19 10.96 -2.56
N PRO A 171 35.03 11.60 -2.33
CA PRO A 171 34.43 12.56 -3.26
C PRO A 171 35.37 13.67 -3.71
N GLN A 172 36.36 14.06 -2.91
CA GLN A 172 37.37 15.08 -3.27
C GLN A 172 38.40 14.58 -4.29
N ASN A 173 38.48 13.25 -4.48
CA ASN A 173 39.43 12.56 -5.35
C ASN A 173 38.74 11.82 -6.50
N GLN A 174 37.43 11.98 -6.67
CA GLN A 174 36.67 11.43 -7.79
C GLN A 174 36.93 12.25 -9.06
N ALA A 175 37.22 11.56 -10.17
CA ALA A 175 37.28 12.20 -11.48
C ALA A 175 35.89 12.74 -11.86
N PRO A 176 35.78 13.89 -12.56
CA PRO A 176 34.48 14.40 -12.99
C PRO A 176 33.77 13.35 -13.85
N GLY A 177 32.57 12.94 -13.43
CA GLY A 177 31.80 11.89 -14.07
C GLY A 177 31.61 12.16 -15.56
N SER A 178 31.92 11.16 -16.39
CA SER A 178 31.70 11.26 -17.82
C SER A 178 30.20 11.42 -18.09
N ARG A 179 29.78 12.62 -18.52
CA ARG A 179 28.46 12.79 -19.16
C ARG A 179 28.53 12.07 -20.51
N GLN A 180 28.22 10.78 -20.51
CA GLN A 180 27.91 10.13 -21.77
C GLN A 180 26.59 10.68 -22.30
N VAL A 181 26.72 11.20 -23.51
CA VAL A 181 25.68 11.71 -24.40
C VAL A 181 24.63 10.62 -24.62
N GLN A 182 23.37 10.94 -24.31
CA GLN A 182 22.21 10.33 -24.97
C GLN A 182 21.64 11.35 -25.95
#